data_AF-A0A0M4DFC1-F1
#
_entry.id   AF-A0A0M4DFC1-F1
#
_cell.length_a   1.000
_cell.length_b   1.000
_cell.length_c   1.000
_cell.angle_alpha   90.00
_cell.angle_beta   90.00
_cell.angle_gamma   90.00
#
_symmetry.space_group_name_H-M   'P 1'
#
loop_
_entity.id
_entity.type
_entity.pdbx_description
1 polymer ?
#
loop_
_entity_poly.entity_id
_entity_poly.type
_entity_poly.pdbx_seq_one_letter_code
_entity_poly.pdbx_strand_id
1 'polypeptide(L)'
;MTRALPDSVLNERRAIRTLTLPGLIRLITEIDDNGPISHRYGSLQGAFGDLTPGQLRHAIDTARALDLVHSDESTPDRYRLTESGGALAEVYDTTARWARARQFPATTSDFVTRVQHTLQLHIRDPHPSGPALEPSAPRNALAAWLQSNPRALDHANARSSQESAEGGRAA
;
A
#
# COMPACT_ATOMS: atom_id res chain seq x y z
N MET A 1 4.95 29.59 -16.43
CA MET A 1 5.20 29.53 -14.98
C MET A 1 4.49 28.31 -14.41
N THR A 2 5.20 27.20 -14.23
CA THR A 2 4.67 25.99 -13.60
C THR A 2 4.65 26.20 -12.09
N ARG A 3 3.46 26.33 -11.50
CA ARG A 3 3.29 26.41 -10.04
C ARG A 3 3.75 25.08 -9.44
N ALA A 4 4.74 25.12 -8.56
CA ALA A 4 5.15 23.94 -7.81
C ALA A 4 3.95 23.38 -7.04
N LEU A 5 3.81 22.05 -7.03
CA LEU A 5 2.76 21.38 -6.29
C LEU A 5 3.00 21.58 -4.78
N PRO A 6 1.93 21.73 -3.95
CA PRO A 6 2.08 21.78 -2.50
C PRO A 6 2.74 20.51 -1.95
N ASP A 7 3.54 20.64 -0.90
CA ASP A 7 4.23 19.51 -0.26
C ASP A 7 3.28 18.41 0.23
N SER A 8 2.08 18.80 0.69
CA SER A 8 1.04 17.85 1.09
C SER A 8 0.63 16.90 -0.04
N VAL A 9 0.48 17.42 -1.27
CA VAL A 9 0.13 16.64 -2.46
C VAL A 9 1.29 15.73 -2.88
N LEU A 10 2.53 16.19 -2.72
CA LEU A 10 3.71 15.37 -3.01
C LEU A 10 3.86 14.22 -2.00
N ASN A 11 3.61 14.49 -0.72
CA ASN A 11 3.64 13.49 0.35
C ASN A 11 2.53 12.45 0.18
N GLU A 12 1.32 12.88 -0.16
CA GLU A 12 0.21 11.98 -0.49
C GLU A 12 0.56 11.06 -1.67
N ARG A 13 1.08 11.62 -2.77
CA ARG A 13 1.49 10.81 -3.94
C ARG A 13 2.57 9.78 -3.59
N ARG A 14 3.53 10.14 -2.75
CA ARG A 14 4.59 9.23 -2.29
C ARG A 14 4.04 8.15 -1.35
N ALA A 15 3.13 8.51 -0.46
CA ALA A 15 2.43 7.55 0.39
C ALA A 15 1.65 6.56 -0.48
N ILE A 16 0.86 7.02 -1.45
CA ILE A 16 0.12 6.17 -2.37
C ILE A 16 1.07 5.25 -3.16
N ARG A 17 2.22 5.74 -3.64
CA ARG A 17 3.23 4.90 -4.30
C ARG A 17 3.76 3.78 -3.39
N THR A 18 3.93 4.06 -2.10
CA THR A 18 4.40 3.08 -1.11
C THR A 18 3.30 2.07 -0.80
N LEU A 19 2.08 2.54 -0.55
CA LEU A 19 0.91 1.69 -0.32
C LEU A 19 0.59 0.81 -1.53
N THR A 20 0.90 1.25 -2.75
CA THR A 20 0.67 0.48 -3.98
C THR A 20 1.83 -0.44 -4.35
N LEU A 21 2.81 -0.67 -3.47
CA LEU A 21 3.84 -1.68 -3.73
C LEU A 21 3.19 -3.08 -3.80
N PRO A 22 3.48 -3.90 -4.83
CA PRO A 22 2.79 -5.18 -5.02
C PRO A 22 2.99 -6.13 -3.85
N GLY A 23 4.22 -6.23 -3.35
CA GLY A 23 4.55 -7.07 -2.20
C GLY A 23 3.86 -6.62 -0.91
N LEU A 24 3.61 -5.31 -0.73
CA LEU A 24 2.89 -4.79 0.42
C LEU A 24 1.40 -5.12 0.34
N ILE A 25 0.77 -4.93 -0.82
CA ILE A 25 -0.64 -5.32 -1.04
C ILE A 25 -0.79 -6.82 -0.75
N ARG A 26 0.05 -7.65 -1.38
CA ARG A 26 0.05 -9.11 -1.21
C ARG A 26 0.21 -9.52 0.25
N LEU A 27 1.15 -8.91 0.98
CA LEU A 27 1.42 -9.19 2.39
C LEU A 27 0.21 -8.87 3.28
N ILE A 28 -0.34 -7.66 3.15
CA ILE A 28 -1.43 -7.20 4.01
C ILE A 28 -2.68 -8.05 3.77
N THR A 29 -3.04 -8.31 2.51
CA THR A 29 -4.23 -9.12 2.21
C THR A 29 -4.05 -10.59 2.56
N GLU A 30 -2.84 -11.16 2.46
CA GLU A 30 -2.61 -12.53 2.89
C GLU A 30 -2.90 -12.72 4.38
N ILE A 31 -2.45 -11.78 5.21
CA ILE A 31 -2.65 -11.84 6.66
C ILE A 31 -4.12 -11.56 7.01
N ASP A 32 -4.79 -10.68 6.25
CA ASP A 32 -6.22 -10.42 6.43
C ASP A 32 -7.07 -11.66 6.11
N ASP A 33 -6.80 -12.31 4.97
CA ASP A 33 -7.59 -13.45 4.47
C ASP A 33 -7.35 -14.73 5.26
N ASN A 34 -6.10 -14.97 5.71
CA ASN A 34 -5.69 -16.25 6.30
C ASN A 34 -5.31 -16.15 7.78
N GLY A 35 -5.33 -14.95 8.34
CA GLY A 35 -4.91 -14.69 9.71
C GLY A 35 -3.39 -14.56 9.88
N PRO A 36 -2.91 -14.50 11.14
CA PRO A 36 -1.51 -14.29 11.45
C PRO A 36 -0.57 -15.36 10.86
N ILE A 37 0.62 -14.94 10.43
CA ILE A 37 1.64 -15.85 9.93
C ILE A 37 2.45 -16.38 11.11
N SER A 38 2.23 -17.64 11.48
CA SER A 38 2.94 -18.31 12.58
C SER A 38 4.20 -19.04 12.13
N HIS A 39 5.13 -19.27 13.06
CA HIS A 39 6.29 -20.16 12.82
C HIS A 39 5.89 -21.65 12.65
N ARG A 40 4.67 -22.02 13.09
CA ARG A 40 4.21 -23.42 13.16
C ARG A 40 3.39 -23.87 11.94
N TYR A 41 2.76 -22.95 11.22
CA TYR A 41 1.75 -23.25 10.18
C TYR A 41 2.21 -22.91 8.76
N GLY A 42 3.46 -23.22 8.44
CA GLY A 42 4.02 -23.06 7.11
C GLY A 42 5.15 -22.04 7.05
N SER A 43 5.92 -22.08 5.96
CA SER A 43 6.99 -21.10 5.75
C SER A 43 6.40 -19.84 5.12
N LEU A 44 6.93 -18.67 5.48
CA LEU A 44 6.68 -17.41 4.78
C LEU A 44 6.86 -17.52 3.26
N GLN A 45 7.79 -18.35 2.82
CA GLN A 45 8.03 -18.63 1.40
C GLN A 45 6.88 -19.43 0.76
N GLY A 46 6.18 -20.27 1.52
CA GLY A 46 5.00 -21.00 1.05
C GLY A 46 3.80 -20.08 0.82
N ALA A 47 3.55 -19.14 1.73
CA ALA A 47 2.44 -18.17 1.61
C ALA A 47 2.70 -17.13 0.50
N PHE A 48 3.96 -16.78 0.27
CA PHE A 48 4.38 -15.75 -0.69
C PHE A 48 5.25 -16.31 -1.82
N GLY A 49 4.88 -17.48 -2.37
CA GLY A 49 5.66 -18.13 -3.43
C GLY A 49 5.79 -17.31 -4.72
N ASP A 50 4.92 -16.31 -4.89
CA ASP A 50 4.96 -15.32 -5.97
C ASP A 50 6.00 -14.20 -5.75
N LEU A 51 6.52 -14.05 -4.53
CA LEU A 51 7.50 -13.02 -4.17
C LEU A 51 8.90 -13.61 -3.98
N THR A 52 9.90 -12.93 -4.54
CA THR A 52 11.30 -13.22 -4.20
C THR A 52 11.57 -12.91 -2.73
N PRO A 53 12.58 -13.55 -2.09
CA PRO A 53 12.94 -13.25 -0.70
C PRO A 53 13.23 -11.76 -0.44
N GLY A 54 13.82 -11.07 -1.41
CA GLY A 54 14.10 -9.63 -1.33
C GLY A 54 12.82 -8.78 -1.36
N GLN A 55 11.87 -9.11 -2.24
CA GLN A 55 10.57 -8.42 -2.29
C GLN A 55 9.76 -8.64 -1.01
N LEU A 56 9.75 -9.87 -0.49
CA LEU A 56 9.07 -10.17 0.77
C LEU A 56 9.71 -9.42 1.95
N ARG A 57 11.04 -9.40 2.04
CA ARG A 57 11.75 -8.62 3.07
C ARG A 57 11.39 -7.14 2.97
N HIS A 58 11.47 -6.56 1.77
CA HIS A 58 11.11 -5.16 1.56
C HIS A 58 9.66 -4.85 1.94
N ALA A 59 8.71 -5.74 1.62
CA ALA A 59 7.31 -5.59 2.01
C ALA A 59 7.14 -5.60 3.53
N ILE A 60 7.79 -6.53 4.24
CA ILE A 60 7.75 -6.63 5.70
C ILE A 60 8.37 -5.38 6.35
N ASP A 61 9.52 -4.94 5.87
CA ASP A 61 10.21 -3.75 6.41
C ASP A 61 9.35 -2.49 6.20
N THR A 62 8.73 -2.37 5.03
CA THR A 62 7.80 -1.28 4.74
C THR A 62 6.55 -1.35 5.63
N ALA A 63 5.96 -2.53 5.78
CA ALA A 63 4.79 -2.73 6.63
C ALA A 63 5.07 -2.38 8.10
N ARG A 64 6.24 -2.75 8.61
CA ARG A 64 6.70 -2.38 9.97
C ARG A 64 6.92 -0.88 10.11
N ALA A 65 7.59 -0.25 9.14
CA ALA A 65 7.84 1.19 9.16
C ALA A 65 6.55 2.03 9.17
N LEU A 66 5.49 1.48 8.57
CA LEU A 66 4.16 2.08 8.53
C LEU A 66 3.25 1.63 9.69
N ASP A 67 3.75 0.80 10.61
CA ASP A 67 3.00 0.20 11.73
C ASP A 67 1.75 -0.59 11.28
N LEU A 68 1.81 -1.25 10.13
CA LEU A 68 0.72 -2.05 9.55
C LEU A 68 0.73 -3.49 10.06
N VAL A 69 1.89 -3.96 10.50
CA VAL A 69 2.06 -5.30 11.06
C VAL A 69 2.77 -5.22 12.39
N HIS A 70 2.25 -5.93 13.38
CA HIS A 70 3.03 -6.29 14.55
C HIS A 70 3.86 -7.52 14.26
N SER A 71 5.09 -7.49 14.74
CA SER A 71 5.98 -8.63 14.73
C SER A 71 6.47 -8.86 16.14
N ASP A 72 6.18 -10.02 16.68
CA ASP A 72 6.65 -10.41 17.99
C ASP A 72 7.30 -11.79 17.88
N GLU A 73 8.64 -11.80 17.91
CA GLU A 73 9.45 -13.00 17.79
C GLU A 73 9.29 -13.93 19.00
N SER A 74 8.73 -13.44 20.10
CA SER A 74 8.43 -14.24 21.30
C SER A 74 7.06 -14.95 21.23
N THR A 75 6.20 -14.53 20.29
CA THR A 75 4.88 -15.15 20.08
C THR A 75 4.93 -16.16 18.94
N PRO A 76 4.08 -17.21 18.98
CA PRO A 76 3.99 -18.17 17.89
C PRO A 76 3.60 -17.53 16.55
N ASP A 77 2.89 -16.40 16.60
CA ASP A 77 2.42 -15.61 15.46
C ASP A 77 3.41 -14.51 15.12
N ARG A 78 4.28 -14.79 14.14
CA ARG A 78 5.39 -13.92 13.76
C ARG A 78 4.93 -12.59 13.19
N TYR A 79 3.83 -12.59 12.41
CA TYR A 79 3.26 -11.38 11.82
C TYR A 79 1.75 -11.37 11.95
N ARG A 80 1.21 -10.27 12.49
CA ARG A 80 -0.23 -10.01 12.59
C ARG A 80 -0.52 -8.58 12.15
N LEU A 81 -1.70 -8.33 11.56
CA LEU A 81 -2.11 -6.97 11.25
C LEU A 81 -2.32 -6.18 12.54
N THR A 82 -1.96 -4.90 12.48
CA THR A 82 -2.41 -3.89 13.44
C THR A 82 -3.81 -3.42 13.07
N GLU A 83 -4.40 -2.54 13.88
CA GLU A 83 -5.65 -1.85 13.51
C GLU A 83 -5.49 -1.06 12.20
N SER A 84 -4.38 -0.34 12.02
CA SER A 84 -4.09 0.39 10.79
C SER A 84 -3.86 -0.53 9.58
N GLY A 85 -3.24 -1.70 9.82
CA GLY A 85 -3.08 -2.75 8.81
C GLY A 85 -4.40 -3.36 8.37
N GLY A 86 -5.30 -3.67 9.30
CA GLY A 86 -6.65 -4.15 9.00
C GLY A 86 -7.48 -3.11 8.25
N ALA A 87 -7.44 -1.85 8.71
CA ALA A 87 -8.11 -0.75 8.00
C ALA A 87 -7.54 -0.56 6.57
N LEU A 88 -6.25 -0.82 6.35
CA LEU A 88 -5.65 -0.77 5.01
C LEU A 88 -6.13 -1.93 4.13
N ALA A 89 -6.31 -3.12 4.71
CA ALA A 89 -6.89 -4.27 4.00
C ALA A 89 -8.31 -3.95 3.51
N GLU A 90 -9.14 -3.29 4.33
CA GLU A 90 -10.47 -2.81 3.93
C GLU A 90 -10.42 -1.81 2.76
N VAL A 91 -9.42 -0.92 2.73
CA VAL A 91 -9.18 -0.03 1.58
C VAL A 91 -8.87 -0.84 0.33
N TYR A 92 -8.01 -1.85 0.41
CA TYR A 92 -7.67 -2.71 -0.73
C TYR A 92 -8.86 -3.51 -1.22
N ASP A 93 -9.64 -4.12 -0.34
CA ASP A 93 -10.85 -4.84 -0.70
C ASP A 93 -11.90 -3.92 -1.34
N THR A 94 -12.17 -2.75 -0.76
CA THR A 94 -13.04 -1.72 -1.35
C THR A 94 -12.58 -1.34 -2.76
N THR A 95 -11.27 -1.18 -2.93
CA THR A 95 -10.64 -0.85 -4.21
C THR A 95 -10.81 -1.97 -5.24
N ALA A 96 -10.48 -3.21 -4.87
CA ALA A 96 -10.57 -4.37 -5.75
C ALA A 96 -12.02 -4.66 -6.15
N ARG A 97 -12.97 -4.54 -5.20
CA ARG A 97 -14.42 -4.67 -5.46
C ARG A 97 -14.89 -3.64 -6.48
N TRP A 98 -14.53 -2.36 -6.30
CA TRP A 98 -14.85 -1.30 -7.25
C TRP A 98 -14.29 -1.60 -8.65
N ALA A 99 -13.03 -2.02 -8.72
CA ALA A 99 -12.34 -2.31 -9.96
C ALA A 99 -12.94 -3.53 -10.68
N ARG A 100 -13.30 -4.58 -9.94
CA ARG A 100 -13.94 -5.78 -10.47
C ARG A 100 -15.32 -5.49 -11.06
N ALA A 101 -16.12 -4.69 -10.38
CA ALA A 101 -17.44 -4.26 -10.87
C ALA A 101 -17.37 -3.48 -12.20
N ARG A 102 -16.22 -2.87 -12.50
CA ARG A 102 -15.97 -2.08 -13.70
C ARG A 102 -15.04 -2.76 -14.71
N GLN A 103 -14.65 -4.00 -14.45
CA GLN A 103 -13.69 -4.75 -15.26
C GLN A 103 -12.37 -3.97 -15.49
N PHE A 104 -11.98 -3.14 -14.53
CA PHE A 104 -10.80 -2.28 -14.62
C PHE A 104 -9.59 -2.94 -13.92
N PRO A 105 -8.36 -2.80 -14.43
CA PRO A 105 -8.02 -2.22 -15.74
C PRO A 105 -8.38 -3.15 -16.91
N ALA A 106 -8.49 -4.45 -16.65
CA ALA A 106 -9.06 -5.44 -17.57
C ALA A 106 -9.87 -6.49 -16.79
N THR A 107 -10.67 -7.28 -17.52
CA THR A 107 -11.48 -8.36 -16.93
C THR A 107 -10.62 -9.47 -16.31
N THR A 108 -9.43 -9.73 -16.85
CA THR A 108 -8.51 -10.78 -16.39
C THR A 108 -7.53 -10.34 -15.31
N SER A 109 -7.52 -9.06 -14.92
CA SER A 109 -6.59 -8.55 -13.91
C SER A 109 -6.80 -9.22 -12.55
N ASP A 110 -5.69 -9.59 -11.91
CA ASP A 110 -5.68 -10.10 -10.54
C ASP A 110 -5.97 -9.00 -9.50
N PHE A 111 -6.10 -9.40 -8.24
CA PHE A 111 -6.40 -8.49 -7.14
C PHE A 111 -5.36 -7.37 -7.01
N VAL A 112 -4.07 -7.72 -6.98
CA VAL A 112 -2.96 -6.76 -6.78
C VAL A 112 -2.97 -5.71 -7.88
N THR A 113 -3.06 -6.14 -9.14
CA THR A 113 -3.11 -5.26 -10.31
C THR A 113 -4.30 -4.31 -10.25
N ARG A 114 -5.47 -4.79 -9.84
CA ARG A 114 -6.67 -3.95 -9.67
C ARG A 114 -6.45 -2.86 -8.62
N VAL A 115 -5.95 -3.24 -7.44
CA VAL A 115 -5.66 -2.28 -6.37
C VAL A 115 -4.65 -1.24 -6.82
N GLN A 116 -3.53 -1.67 -7.40
CA GLN A 116 -2.48 -0.77 -7.88
C GLN A 116 -2.99 0.23 -8.92
N HIS A 117 -3.65 -0.26 -9.97
CA HIS A 117 -4.13 0.61 -11.03
C HIS A 117 -5.19 1.59 -10.54
N THR A 118 -6.15 1.14 -9.71
CA THR A 118 -7.20 2.02 -9.19
C THR A 118 -6.66 3.08 -8.24
N LEU A 119 -5.76 2.71 -7.31
CA LEU A 119 -5.17 3.71 -6.40
C LEU A 119 -4.25 4.68 -7.15
N GLN A 120 -3.56 4.25 -8.20
CA GLN A 120 -2.73 5.14 -9.02
C GLN A 120 -3.52 6.17 -9.85
N LEU A 121 -4.84 5.98 -10.07
CA LEU A 121 -5.69 7.01 -10.69
C LEU A 121 -5.65 8.32 -9.88
N HIS A 122 -5.57 8.23 -8.55
CA HIS A 122 -5.49 9.36 -7.63
C HIS A 122 -4.23 10.21 -7.84
N ILE A 123 -3.15 9.60 -8.32
CA ILE A 123 -1.89 10.30 -8.60
C ILE A 123 -2.02 11.09 -9.90
N ARG A 124 -2.77 10.57 -10.88
CA ARG A 124 -2.85 11.10 -12.25
C ARG A 124 -3.85 12.26 -12.37
N ASP A 125 -5.01 12.18 -11.73
CA ASP A 125 -6.06 13.20 -11.82
C ASP A 125 -6.58 13.66 -10.45
N PRO A 126 -6.25 14.89 -10.00
CA PRO A 126 -6.87 15.51 -8.83
C PRO A 126 -8.36 15.84 -9.03
N HIS A 127 -8.80 15.91 -10.29
CA HIS A 127 -10.15 16.29 -10.71
C HIS A 127 -10.58 15.40 -11.89
N PRO A 128 -11.17 14.22 -11.62
CA PRO A 128 -11.46 13.28 -12.70
C PRO A 128 -12.56 13.88 -13.59
N SER A 129 -12.21 14.05 -14.86
CA SER A 129 -13.11 14.63 -15.85
C SER A 129 -14.07 13.54 -16.34
N GLY A 130 -15.06 13.16 -15.53
CA GLY A 130 -16.22 12.40 -15.99
C GLY A 130 -16.79 11.36 -15.00
N PRO A 131 -18.13 11.19 -14.91
CA PRO A 131 -18.80 10.34 -13.92
C PRO A 131 -18.60 8.82 -14.12
N ALA A 132 -18.07 8.38 -15.27
CA ALA A 132 -18.04 6.95 -15.63
C ALA A 132 -16.88 6.16 -14.99
N LEU A 133 -15.79 6.82 -14.58
CA LEU A 133 -14.59 6.18 -14.03
C LEU A 133 -14.15 6.73 -12.67
N GLU A 134 -14.94 7.60 -12.05
CA GLU A 134 -14.67 8.20 -10.75
C GLU A 134 -14.56 7.13 -9.66
N PRO A 135 -13.37 6.89 -9.06
CA PRO A 135 -13.19 5.92 -8.00
C PRO A 135 -13.59 6.53 -6.66
N SER A 136 -14.78 7.13 -6.55
CA SER A 136 -15.20 7.87 -5.36
C SER A 136 -15.14 7.04 -4.08
N ALA A 137 -15.59 5.79 -4.12
CA ALA A 137 -15.50 4.88 -2.97
C ALA A 137 -14.04 4.52 -2.60
N PRO A 138 -13.19 4.01 -3.51
CA PRO A 138 -11.76 3.82 -3.24
C PRO A 138 -11.04 5.09 -2.75
N ARG A 139 -11.38 6.24 -3.34
CA ARG A 139 -10.83 7.55 -2.97
C ARG A 139 -11.16 7.93 -1.55
N ASN A 140 -12.43 7.83 -1.18
CA ASN A 140 -12.90 8.18 0.15
C ASN A 140 -12.30 7.25 1.20
N ALA A 141 -12.22 5.94 0.90
CA ALA A 141 -11.59 4.96 1.78
C ALA A 141 -10.10 5.26 2.00
N LEU A 142 -9.35 5.52 0.91
CA LEU A 142 -7.94 5.89 1.00
C LEU A 142 -7.73 7.22 1.74
N ALA A 143 -8.54 8.23 1.46
CA ALA A 143 -8.44 9.54 2.11
C ALA A 143 -8.71 9.44 3.62
N ALA A 144 -9.75 8.71 4.01
CA ALA A 144 -10.06 8.45 5.42
C ALA A 144 -8.92 7.70 6.10
N TRP A 145 -8.35 6.69 5.44
CA TRP A 145 -7.22 5.94 5.97
C TRP A 145 -5.98 6.83 6.16
N LEU A 146 -5.61 7.63 5.17
CA LEU A 146 -4.46 8.56 5.26
C LEU A 146 -4.66 9.60 6.36
N GLN A 147 -5.89 10.06 6.57
CA GLN A 147 -6.21 11.01 7.63
C GLN A 147 -6.03 10.39 9.04
N SER A 148 -6.38 9.12 9.21
CA SER A 148 -6.19 8.38 10.46
C SER A 148 -4.76 7.86 10.67
N ASN A 149 -3.95 7.80 9.61
CA ASN A 149 -2.61 7.18 9.62
C ASN A 149 -1.51 8.15 9.13
N PRO A 150 -1.22 9.24 9.86
CA PRO A 150 -0.27 10.27 9.43
C PRO A 150 1.16 9.73 9.24
N ARG A 151 1.53 8.63 9.91
CA ARG A 151 2.83 7.97 9.75
C ARG A 151 3.14 7.58 8.31
N ALA A 152 2.11 7.29 7.51
CA ALA A 152 2.30 6.99 6.08
C ALA A 152 2.76 8.22 5.28
N LEU A 153 2.28 9.40 5.65
CA LEU A 153 2.71 10.67 5.05
C LEU A 153 4.11 11.07 5.56
N ASP A 154 4.39 10.85 6.84
CA ASP A 154 5.70 11.15 7.44
C ASP A 154 6.80 10.26 6.86
N HIS A 155 6.54 8.95 6.72
CA HIS A 155 7.46 7.99 6.10
C HIS A 155 7.79 8.39 4.65
N ALA A 156 6.77 8.81 3.90
CA ALA A 156 6.94 9.31 2.54
C ALA A 156 7.83 10.56 2.47
N ASN A 157 7.73 11.45 3.46
CA ASN A 157 8.57 12.65 3.56
C ASN A 157 10.02 12.31 3.95
N ALA A 158 10.21 11.42 4.93
CA ALA A 158 11.53 10.98 5.38
C ALA A 158 12.34 10.32 4.25
N ARG A 159 11.73 9.42 3.49
CA ARG A 159 12.36 8.77 2.33
C ARG A 159 12.80 9.78 1.27
N SER A 160 11.98 10.79 0.97
CA SER A 160 12.34 11.84 0.03
C SER A 160 13.57 12.64 0.46
N SER A 161 13.71 12.87 1.77
CA SER A 161 14.84 13.61 2.34
C SER A 161 16.13 12.78 2.23
N GLN A 162 16.05 11.46 2.39
CA GLN A 162 17.18 10.55 2.22
C GLN A 162 17.66 10.45 0.77
N GLU A 163 16.74 10.29 -0.20
CA GLU A 163 17.09 10.24 -1.63
C GLU A 163 17.77 11.55 -2.10
N SER A 164 17.34 12.69 -1.55
CA SER A 164 17.96 13.99 -1.85
C SER A 164 19.37 14.13 -1.24
N ALA A 165 19.62 13.51 -0.09
CA ALA A 165 20.92 13.53 0.59
C ALA A 165 21.94 12.57 -0.06
N GLU A 166 21.50 11.41 -0.55
CA GLU A 166 22.36 10.44 -1.25
C GLU A 166 22.77 10.94 -2.64
N GLY A 167 21.88 11.64 -3.37
CA GLY A 167 22.20 12.28 -4.65
C GLY A 167 23.24 13.40 -4.54
N GLY A 168 23.43 13.99 -3.36
CA GLY A 168 24.43 15.04 -3.10
C GLY A 168 25.81 14.53 -2.68
N ARG A 169 25.98 13.22 -2.43
CA ARG A 169 27.26 12.62 -1.99
C ARG A 169 28.06 11.96 -3.11
N ALA A 170 27.55 11.96 -4.34
CA ALA A 170 28.28 11.52 -5.53
C ALA A 170 28.70 12.73 -6.36
N ALA A 171 29.71 13.48 -5.91
CA ALA A 171 30.42 14.48 -6.68
C ALA A 171 31.89 14.55 -6.24
#